data_AF-A0A6G1R8Y4-F1
#
_entry.id   AF-A0A6G1R8Y4-F1
#
_cell.length_a   1.000
_cell.length_b   1.000
_cell.length_c   1.000
_cell.angle_alpha   90.00
_cell.angle_beta   90.00
_cell.angle_gamma   90.00
#
_symmetry.space_group_name_H-M   'P 1'
#
loop_
_entity.id
_entity.type
_entity.pdbx_description
1 polymer ?
#
loop_
_entity_poly.entity_id
_entity_poly.type
_entity_poly.pdbx_seq_one_letter_code
_entity_poly.pdbx_strand_id
1 'polypeptide(L)'
;KVTIMEDPDQNIHLKNLSLQQATSEEEALNLLFFGDTNRVIAETPMNQASTRSHCIFTIHISSKEAGSATIRRSKLHLVDLAGSERVAKTGVGGHLLTE
;
A
#
# COMPACT_ATOMS: atom_id res chain seq x y z
N LYS A 1 -7.31 2.28 -11.14
CA LYS A 1 -6.91 0.86 -10.95
C LYS A 1 -5.42 0.72 -11.18
N VAL A 2 -4.68 0.20 -10.20
CA VAL A 2 -3.25 -0.10 -10.31
C VAL A 2 -3.06 -1.36 -11.16
N THR A 3 -2.03 -1.39 -12.02
CA THR A 3 -1.72 -2.55 -12.88
C THR A 3 -0.27 -2.97 -12.68
N ILE A 4 -0.04 -4.26 -12.51
CA ILE A 4 1.30 -4.85 -12.40
C ILE A 4 1.83 -5.10 -13.81
N MET A 5 3.07 -4.67 -14.08
CA MET A 5 3.78 -4.90 -15.32
C MET A 5 5.17 -5.44 -14.99
N GLU A 6 5.71 -6.29 -15.86
CA GLU A 6 7.06 -6.84 -15.72
C GLU A 6 7.89 -6.42 -16.93
N ASP A 7 9.12 -5.94 -16.70
CA ASP A 7 10.05 -5.59 -17.78
C ASP A 7 10.92 -6.78 -18.21
N PRO A 8 11.68 -6.69 -19.31
CA PRO A 8 12.54 -7.79 -19.77
C PRO A 8 13.62 -8.23 -18.78
N ASP A 9 13.95 -7.39 -17.80
CA ASP A 9 14.91 -7.66 -16.73
C ASP A 9 14.23 -8.27 -15.49
N GLN A 10 12.95 -8.66 -15.59
CA GLN A 10 12.11 -9.23 -14.54
C GLN A 10 11.82 -8.27 -13.37
N ASN A 11 11.95 -6.96 -13.58
CA ASN A 11 11.55 -5.99 -12.57
C ASN A 11 10.04 -5.74 -12.64
N ILE A 12 9.42 -5.66 -11.46
CA ILE A 12 8.01 -5.35 -11.31
C ILE A 12 7.77 -3.84 -11.26
N HIS A 13 6.87 -3.37 -12.11
CA HIS A 13 6.43 -1.98 -12.22
C HIS A 13 4.93 -1.86 -11.94
N LEU A 14 4.54 -0.85 -11.16
CA LEU A 14 3.15 -0.59 -10.81
C LEU A 14 2.63 0.63 -11.58
N LYS A 15 1.83 0.40 -12.61
CA LYS A 15 1.18 1.47 -13.38
C LYS A 15 0.00 2.06 -12.59
N ASN A 16 -0.17 3.37 -12.66
CA ASN A 16 -1.22 4.13 -11.98
C ASN A 16 -1.14 4.07 -10.44
N LEU A 17 0.01 3.69 -9.87
CA LEU A 17 0.28 3.89 -8.45
C LEU A 17 0.82 5.31 -8.25
N SER A 18 0.27 6.05 -7.29
CA SER A 18 0.79 7.37 -6.92
C SER A 18 2.14 7.25 -6.22
N LEU A 19 3.12 8.03 -6.66
CA LEU A 19 4.40 8.19 -5.97
C LEU A 19 4.60 9.68 -5.69
N GLN A 20 4.74 10.04 -4.42
CA GLN A 20 4.89 11.42 -3.98
C GLN A 20 6.26 11.59 -3.31
N GLN A 21 6.95 12.68 -3.63
CA GLN A 21 8.21 13.03 -2.99
C GLN A 21 7.92 13.72 -1.65
N ALA A 22 8.64 13.31 -0.61
CA ALA A 22 8.71 14.00 0.66
C ALA A 22 10.16 14.41 0.93
N THR A 23 10.36 15.63 1.39
CA THR A 23 11.66 16.22 1.71
C THR A 23 11.89 16.36 3.21
N SER A 24 10.84 16.16 4.01
CA SER A 24 10.87 16.15 5.47
C SER A 24 10.07 14.97 6.05
N GLU A 25 10.31 14.67 7.32
CA GLU A 25 9.51 13.71 8.09
C GLU A 25 8.04 14.13 8.13
N GLU A 26 7.77 15.41 8.35
CA GLU A 26 6.42 15.96 8.42
C GLU A 26 5.64 15.75 7.11
N GLU A 27 6.28 16.02 5.95
CA GLU A 27 5.67 15.74 4.64
C GLU A 27 5.37 14.26 4.45
N ALA A 28 6.29 13.38 4.87
CA ALA A 28 6.09 11.94 4.77
C ALA A 28 4.93 11.45 5.65
N LEU A 29 4.81 11.97 6.88
CA LEU A 29 3.70 11.67 7.78
C LEU A 29 2.37 12.20 7.22
N ASN A 30 2.35 13.40 6.66
CA ASN A 30 1.15 13.97 6.04
C ASN A 30 0.66 13.10 4.87
N LEU A 31 1.58 12.59 4.04
CA LEU A 31 1.24 11.66 2.94
C LEU A 31 0.69 10.32 3.47
N LEU A 32 1.22 9.82 4.59
CA LEU A 32 0.72 8.62 5.24
C LEU A 32 -0.73 8.81 5.70
N PHE A 33 -1.01 9.89 6.43
CA PHE A 33 -2.37 10.19 6.92
C PHE A 33 -3.36 10.48 5.78
N PHE A 34 -2.91 11.15 4.72
CA PHE A 34 -3.71 11.35 3.51
C PHE A 34 -4.07 10.00 2.86
N GLY A 35 -3.11 9.08 2.76
CA GLY A 35 -3.34 7.72 2.27
C GLY A 35 -4.35 6.96 3.13
N ASP A 36 -4.24 7.07 4.45
CA ASP A 36 -5.15 6.44 5.40
C ASP A 36 -6.58 7.00 5.30
N THR A 37 -6.72 8.30 5.12
CA THR A 37 -8.04 8.93 4.90
C THR A 37 -8.70 8.43 3.62
N ASN A 38 -7.94 8.27 2.54
CA ASN A 38 -8.44 7.71 1.30
C ASN A 38 -8.82 6.23 1.43
N ARG A 39 -8.09 5.47 2.27
CA ARG A 39 -8.46 4.10 2.64
C ARG A 39 -9.82 4.08 3.34
N VAL A 40 -10.02 4.94 4.34
CA VAL A 40 -11.31 5.06 5.05
C VAL A 40 -12.46 5.49 4.13
N ILE A 41 -12.24 6.40 3.18
CA ILE A 41 -13.30 6.84 2.23
C ILE A 41 -13.69 5.73 1.25
N ALA A 42 -12.73 4.88 0.85
CA ALA A 42 -13.05 3.68 0.06
C ALA A 42 -13.92 2.68 0.84
N GLU A 43 -13.94 2.76 2.17
CA GLU A 43 -14.77 1.96 3.06
C GLU A 43 -16.12 2.67 3.33
N THR A 44 -17.17 2.34 2.59
CA THR A 44 -18.51 2.92 2.83
C THR A 44 -19.14 2.40 4.14
N PRO A 45 -19.97 3.16 4.88
CA PRO A 45 -20.50 2.79 6.21
C PRO A 45 -21.35 1.50 6.27
N MET A 46 -21.83 0.99 5.13
CA MET A 46 -22.58 -0.27 5.02
C MET A 46 -21.68 -1.50 4.86
N ASN A 47 -20.38 -1.29 4.68
CA ASN A 47 -19.36 -2.31 4.49
C ASN A 47 -18.23 -2.04 5.49
N GLN A 48 -18.09 -2.88 6.52
CA GLN A 48 -16.86 -2.96 7.32
C GLN A 48 -15.72 -3.55 6.45
N ALA A 49 -15.34 -2.84 5.38
CA ALA A 49 -14.41 -3.31 4.36
C ALA A 49 -12.93 -3.21 4.79
N SER A 50 -12.64 -2.61 5.94
CA SER A 50 -11.29 -2.61 6.55
C SER A 50 -10.81 -4.01 6.91
N THR A 51 -11.72 -4.94 7.21
CA THR A 51 -11.33 -6.33 7.51
C THR A 51 -11.02 -7.16 6.26
N ARG A 52 -11.30 -6.66 5.04
CA ARG A 52 -11.20 -7.46 3.81
C ARG A 52 -10.19 -6.93 2.79
N SER A 53 -9.69 -5.71 2.97
CA SER A 53 -8.68 -5.13 2.08
C SER A 53 -7.30 -5.14 2.72
N HIS A 54 -6.32 -5.71 2.04
CA HIS A 54 -4.91 -5.53 2.40
C HIS A 54 -4.43 -4.13 1.99
N CYS A 55 -3.63 -3.48 2.83
CA CYS A 55 -3.00 -2.22 2.52
C CYS A 55 -1.47 -2.37 2.49
N ILE A 56 -0.84 -1.77 1.49
CA ILE A 56 0.63 -1.71 1.38
C ILE A 56 1.01 -0.25 1.17
N PHE A 57 1.69 0.34 2.15
CA PHE A 57 2.32 1.65 2.03
C PHE A 57 3.82 1.47 1.83
N THR A 58 4.35 1.96 0.70
CA THR A 58 5.78 1.77 0.36
C THR A 58 6.54 3.08 0.44
N ILE A 59 7.55 3.11 1.30
CA ILE A 59 8.49 4.22 1.43
C ILE A 59 9.75 3.88 0.65
N HIS A 60 10.08 4.71 -0.33
CA HIS A 60 11.33 4.63 -1.08
C HIS A 60 12.34 5.60 -0.47
N ILE A 61 13.42 5.07 0.10
CA ILE A 61 14.47 5.89 0.71
C ILE A 61 15.69 5.85 -0.21
N SER A 62 16.20 7.02 -0.58
CA SER A 62 17.43 7.16 -1.35
C SER A 62 18.41 8.04 -0.58
N SER A 63 19.64 7.57 -0.39
CA SER A 63 20.71 8.34 0.22
C SER A 63 21.95 8.37 -0.68
N LYS A 64 22.62 9.51 -0.69
CA LYS A 64 23.87 9.72 -1.42
C LYS A 64 24.81 10.48 -0.50
N GLU A 65 25.96 9.88 -0.23
CA GLU A 65 27.04 10.54 0.50
C GLU A 65 27.68 11.63 -0.38
N ALA A 66 28.02 12.78 0.21
CA ALA A 66 28.66 13.87 -0.51
C ALA A 66 30.00 13.40 -1.10
N GLY A 67 30.20 13.60 -2.40
CA GLY A 67 31.41 13.15 -3.11
C GLY A 67 31.38 11.68 -3.56
N SER A 68 30.41 10.88 -3.13
CA SER A 68 30.26 9.50 -3.61
C SER A 68 29.46 9.45 -4.92
N ALA A 69 29.89 8.60 -5.86
CA ALA A 69 29.12 8.25 -7.04
C ALA A 69 27.99 7.26 -6.72
N THR A 70 28.02 6.63 -5.53
CA THR A 70 27.10 5.57 -5.15
C THR A 70 25.83 6.15 -4.54
N ILE A 71 24.67 5.73 -5.04
CA ILE A 71 23.36 6.02 -4.44
C ILE A 71 22.85 4.74 -3.80
N ARG A 72 22.60 4.79 -2.49
CA ARG A 72 21.95 3.70 -1.77
C ARG A 72 20.45 3.90 -1.87
N ARG A 73 19.73 2.84 -2.25
CA ARG A 73 18.27 2.83 -2.34
C ARG A 73 17.74 1.70 -1.49
N SER A 74 16.70 1.97 -0.72
CA SER A 74 15.95 0.97 0.02
C SER A 74 14.45 1.19 -0.16
N LYS A 75 13.70 0.10 0.02
CA LYS A 75 12.24 0.10 0.04
C LYS A 75 11.80 -0.43 1.39
N LEU A 76 10.96 0.33 2.09
CA LEU A 76 10.29 -0.12 3.31
C LEU A 76 8.81 -0.31 2.98
N HIS A 77 8.30 -1.51 3.18
CA HIS A 77 6.89 -1.84 2.99
C HIS A 77 6.22 -1.92 4.36
N LEU A 78 5.26 -1.03 4.61
CA LEU A 78 4.36 -1.10 5.74
C LEU A 78 3.10 -1.82 5.27
N VAL A 79 2.90 -3.04 5.75
CA VAL A 79 1.85 -3.93 5.28
C VAL A 79 0.83 -4.11 6.40
N ASP A 80 -0.42 -3.78 6.10
CA ASP A 80 -1.57 -4.04 6.94
C ASP A 80 -2.41 -5.13 6.26
N LEU A 81 -2.61 -6.25 6.96
CA LEU A 81 -3.26 -7.43 6.40
C LEU A 81 -4.70 -7.51 6.88
N ALA A 82 -5.59 -7.82 5.94
CA ALA A 82 -6.99 -8.12 6.18
C ALA A 82 -7.19 -9.20 7.26
N GLY A 83 -8.34 -9.15 7.93
CA GLY A 83 -8.75 -10.11 8.94
C GLY A 83 -8.84 -11.53 8.38
N SER A 84 -8.38 -12.51 9.17
CA SER A 84 -8.38 -13.94 8.80
C SER A 84 -9.62 -14.68 9.33
N GLU A 85 -10.80 -14.11 9.12
CA GLU A 85 -12.04 -14.67 9.65
C GLU A 85 -12.36 -16.05 9.07
N ARG A 86 -12.61 -17.01 9.97
CA ARG A 86 -12.99 -18.37 9.59
C ARG A 86 -14.47 -18.43 9.21
N VAL A 87 -14.72 -18.58 7.91
CA VAL A 87 -16.05 -18.76 7.30
C VAL A 87 -16.95 -19.75 8.05
N ALA A 88 -16.39 -20.86 8.54
CA ALA A 88 -17.15 -21.90 9.24
C ALA A 88 -17.83 -21.44 10.56
N LYS A 89 -17.41 -20.30 11.13
CA LYS A 89 -17.97 -19.74 12.37
C LYS A 89 -18.91 -18.56 12.15
N THR A 90 -18.93 -17.96 10.96
CA THR A 90 -19.64 -16.68 10.72
C THR A 90 -21.02 -16.86 10.09
N GLY A 91 -21.37 -18.05 9.58
CA GLY A 91 -22.68 -18.32 8.98
C GLY A 91 -22.98 -17.50 7.71
N VAL A 92 -21.96 -16.83 7.16
CA VAL A 92 -22.07 -15.96 5.99
C VAL A 92 -22.06 -16.85 4.74
N GLY A 93 -23.15 -16.84 3.98
CA GLY A 93 -23.27 -17.51 2.68
C GLY A 93 -23.38 -16.52 1.53
N GLY A 94 -22.87 -16.90 0.34
CA GLY A 94 -22.98 -16.12 -0.89
C GLY A 94 -21.79 -15.19 -1.17
N HIS A 95 -22.02 -14.13 -1.96
CA HIS A 95 -21.06 -13.24 -2.62
C HIS A 95 -20.01 -12.56 -1.70
N LEU A 96 -20.21 -12.60 -0.39
CA LEU A 96 -19.27 -12.15 0.65
C LEU A 96 -18.07 -13.11 0.86
N LEU A 97 -18.10 -14.32 0.26
CA LEU A 97 -17.02 -15.31 0.29
C LEU A 97 -15.96 -15.10 -0.81
N THR A 98 -16.28 -14.29 -1.82
CA THR A 98 -15.44 -14.09 -3.02
C THR A 98 -14.60 -12.81 -2.97
N GLU A 99 -14.69 -12.04 -1.88
CA GLU A 99 -13.83 -10.89 -1.60
C GLU A 99 -12.66 -11.29 -0.69
#